data_AF-A0A2A7MN62-F1
#
_entry.id   AF-A0A2A7MN62-F1
#
_cell.length_a   1.000
_cell.length_b   1.000
_cell.length_c   1.000
_cell.angle_alpha   90.00
_cell.angle_beta   90.00
_cell.angle_gamma   90.00
#
_symmetry.space_group_name_H-M   'P 1'
#
loop_
_entity.id
_entity.type
_entity.pdbx_description
1 polymer ?
#
loop_
_entity_poly.entity_id
_entity_poly.type
_entity_poly.pdbx_seq_one_letter_code
_entity_poly.pdbx_strand_id
1 'polypeptide(L)'
;MRVWAFGPALDELADDDRVVVSGDRAVPDLESAGPLRMYADDDDVEDLLADYGLREVQGDRLPNAVIWAVPDLNAVPRDAMDPHRAAPVVAALDLLEEGDPRAESAALGILRDALEMH
;
A
#
# COMPACT_ATOMS: atom_id res chain seq x y z
N MET A 1 -9.29 3.84 -4.19
CA MET A 1 -10.36 4.07 -3.20
C MET A 1 -9.77 4.50 -1.85
N ARG A 2 -10.38 5.47 -1.16
CA ARG A 2 -9.94 5.92 0.18
C ARG A 2 -10.93 5.38 1.21
N VAL A 3 -10.44 4.63 2.19
CA VAL A 3 -11.29 3.92 3.16
C VAL A 3 -10.85 4.19 4.59
N TRP A 4 -11.78 3.95 5.51
CA TRP A 4 -11.55 3.98 6.93
C TRP A 4 -11.96 2.64 7.54
N ALA A 5 -11.10 2.10 8.39
CA ALA A 5 -11.36 0.88 9.16
C ALA A 5 -10.95 1.05 10.62
N PHE A 6 -11.43 0.15 11.48
CA PHE A 6 -10.95 0.07 12.86
C PHE A 6 -9.58 -0.63 12.90
N GLY A 7 -8.72 -0.29 13.87
CA GLY A 7 -7.31 -0.70 13.91
C GLY A 7 -7.05 -2.19 13.67
N PRO A 8 -7.63 -3.11 14.47
CA PRO A 8 -7.51 -4.55 14.26
C PRO A 8 -7.89 -5.03 12.86
N ALA A 9 -8.90 -4.41 12.22
CA ALA A 9 -9.28 -4.76 10.86
C ALA A 9 -8.24 -4.29 9.83
N LEU A 10 -7.46 -3.24 10.11
CA LEU A 10 -6.35 -2.83 9.25
C LEU A 10 -5.17 -3.79 9.35
N ASP A 11 -4.89 -4.29 10.55
CA ASP A 11 -3.80 -5.25 10.76
C ASP A 11 -4.13 -6.56 10.04
N GLU A 12 -5.35 -7.08 10.22
CA GLU A 12 -5.80 -8.29 9.52
C GLU A 12 -5.92 -8.10 7.99
N LEU A 13 -6.32 -6.90 7.54
CA LEU A 13 -6.35 -6.57 6.11
C LEU A 13 -4.94 -6.50 5.51
N ALA A 14 -3.96 -6.00 6.27
CA ALA A 14 -2.58 -5.95 5.82
C ALA A 14 -1.96 -7.34 5.63
N ASP A 15 -2.55 -8.39 6.20
CA ASP A 15 -2.14 -9.79 6.09
C ASP A 15 -3.03 -10.62 5.13
N ASP A 16 -4.03 -10.01 4.44
CA ASP A 16 -4.96 -10.73 3.55
C ASP A 16 -4.34 -11.03 2.17
N ASP A 17 -4.28 -12.30 1.76
CA ASP A 17 -3.68 -12.76 0.50
C ASP A 17 -4.24 -12.09 -0.78
N ARG A 18 -5.42 -11.46 -0.71
CA ARG A 18 -6.05 -10.70 -1.81
C ARG A 18 -5.48 -9.29 -1.96
N VAL A 19 -4.53 -8.88 -1.12
CA VAL A 19 -3.91 -7.56 -1.22
C VAL A 19 -2.40 -7.64 -1.41
N VAL A 20 -1.83 -6.58 -1.97
CA VAL A 20 -0.39 -6.34 -1.98
C VAL A 20 -0.12 -5.03 -1.24
N VAL A 21 0.57 -5.11 -0.11
CA VAL A 21 0.87 -3.94 0.72
C VAL A 21 1.97 -3.10 0.07
N SER A 22 1.83 -1.78 0.10
CA SER A 22 2.77 -0.82 -0.48
C SER A 22 3.05 0.37 0.44
N GLY A 23 3.78 1.37 -0.06
CA GLY A 23 4.15 2.58 0.66
C GLY A 23 5.08 2.30 1.83
N ASP A 24 4.87 2.98 2.95
CA ASP A 24 5.75 2.94 4.12
C ASP A 24 5.91 1.54 4.73
N ARG A 25 4.83 0.75 4.74
CA ARG A 25 4.81 -0.63 5.28
C ARG A 25 5.52 -1.65 4.38
N ALA A 26 5.70 -1.34 3.11
CA ALA A 26 6.48 -2.18 2.18
C ALA A 26 7.98 -1.88 2.23
N VAL A 27 8.40 -0.74 2.79
CA VAL A 27 9.80 -0.35 2.89
C VAL A 27 10.39 -0.75 4.25
N PRO A 28 11.44 -1.59 4.29
CA PRO A 28 12.13 -1.94 5.53
C PRO A 28 12.66 -0.70 6.26
N ASP A 29 12.62 -0.73 7.59
CA ASP A 29 13.17 0.30 8.48
C ASP A 29 12.56 1.72 8.35
N LEU A 30 11.46 1.88 7.60
CA LEU A 30 10.70 3.12 7.55
C LEU A 30 9.54 3.07 8.55
N GLU A 31 9.50 4.02 9.48
CA GLU A 31 8.39 4.12 10.44
C GLU A 31 7.08 4.46 9.72
N SER A 32 6.05 3.65 9.94
CA SER A 32 4.75 3.89 9.33
C SER A 32 4.10 5.16 9.88
N ALA A 33 3.78 6.09 9.00
CA ALA A 33 3.17 7.38 9.34
C ALA A 33 1.94 7.68 8.48
N GLY A 34 1.80 7.01 7.33
CA GLY A 34 0.71 7.18 6.39
C GLY A 34 -0.43 6.18 6.58
N PRO A 35 -1.52 6.37 5.81
CA PRO A 35 -2.56 5.35 5.68
C PRO A 35 -1.96 4.05 5.12
N LEU A 36 -2.52 2.91 5.50
CA LEU A 36 -2.16 1.62 4.90
C LEU A 36 -2.48 1.66 3.39
N ARG A 37 -1.46 1.51 2.56
CA ARG A 37 -1.56 1.52 1.10
C ARG A 37 -1.51 0.10 0.58
N MET A 38 -2.44 -0.26 -0.29
CA MET A 38 -2.49 -1.60 -0.86
C MET A 38 -3.09 -1.63 -2.26
N TYR A 39 -2.71 -2.63 -3.04
CA TYR A 39 -3.36 -2.99 -4.29
C TYR A 39 -4.29 -4.18 -4.03
N ALA A 40 -5.43 -4.21 -4.72
CA ALA A 40 -6.36 -5.33 -4.72
C ALA A 40 -6.92 -5.53 -6.13
N ASP A 41 -7.34 -6.75 -6.45
CA ASP A 41 -8.04 -6.99 -7.71
C ASP A 41 -9.39 -6.27 -7.71
N ASP A 42 -9.81 -5.71 -8.85
CA ASP A 42 -11.10 -5.02 -9.00
C ASP A 42 -12.28 -5.91 -8.54
N ASP A 43 -12.20 -7.21 -8.81
CA ASP A 43 -13.24 -8.18 -8.45
C ASP A 43 -13.30 -8.48 -6.94
N ASP A 44 -12.20 -8.26 -6.19
CA ASP A 44 -12.09 -8.56 -4.76
C ASP A 44 -12.44 -7.37 -3.85
N VAL A 45 -12.51 -6.14 -4.39
CA VAL A 45 -12.66 -4.92 -3.57
C VAL A 45 -13.94 -4.93 -2.73
N GLU A 46 -15.09 -5.28 -3.31
CA GLU A 46 -16.37 -5.29 -2.60
C GLU A 46 -16.39 -6.32 -1.46
N ASP A 47 -15.76 -7.48 -1.66
CA ASP A 47 -15.63 -8.52 -0.65
C ASP A 47 -14.69 -8.05 0.48
N LEU A 48 -13.56 -7.42 0.16
CA LEU A 48 -12.66 -6.81 1.14
C LEU A 48 -13.37 -5.74 1.98
N LEU A 49 -14.20 -4.89 1.35
CA LEU A 49 -14.99 -3.89 2.07
C LEU A 49 -15.95 -4.55 3.08
N ALA A 50 -16.62 -5.63 2.67
CA ALA A 50 -17.58 -6.33 3.49
C ALA A 50 -16.91 -7.11 4.63
N ASP A 51 -15.88 -7.90 4.33
CA ASP A 51 -15.18 -8.78 5.27
C ASP A 51 -14.54 -7.99 6.41
N TYR A 52 -13.90 -6.87 6.09
CA TYR A 52 -13.17 -6.04 7.05
C TYR A 52 -13.98 -4.84 7.56
N GLY A 53 -15.24 -4.72 7.14
CA GLY A 53 -16.12 -3.60 7.52
C GLY A 53 -15.56 -2.23 7.15
N LEU A 54 -14.83 -2.17 6.03
CA LEU A 54 -14.20 -0.95 5.53
C LEU A 54 -15.28 0.02 5.08
N ARG A 55 -15.08 1.30 5.36
CA ARG A 55 -16.02 2.36 4.98
C ARG A 55 -15.34 3.32 4.05
N GLU A 56 -15.91 3.50 2.87
CA GLU A 56 -15.50 4.59 2.00
C GLU A 56 -15.55 5.93 2.74
N VAL A 57 -14.50 6.71 2.53
CA VAL A 57 -14.35 8.01 3.15
C VAL A 57 -14.88 9.07 2.17
N GLN A 58 -15.95 9.75 2.58
CA GLN A 58 -16.51 10.90 1.87
C GLN A 58 -16.23 12.19 2.65
N GLY A 59 -15.93 13.28 1.94
CA GLY A 59 -15.68 14.60 2.54
C GLY A 59 -14.34 14.69 3.27
N ASP A 60 -14.31 15.43 4.40
CA ASP A 60 -13.06 15.84 5.09
C ASP A 60 -12.48 14.81 6.05
N ARG A 61 -13.08 13.61 6.17
CA ARG A 61 -12.55 12.58 7.05
C ARG A 61 -11.21 12.07 6.49
N LEU A 62 -10.21 11.89 7.35
CA LEU A 62 -8.93 11.34 6.93
C LEU A 62 -9.04 9.81 6.79
N PRO A 63 -8.67 9.24 5.63
CA PRO A 63 -8.57 7.80 5.48
C PRO A 63 -7.41 7.25 6.29
N ASN A 64 -7.55 6.02 6.78
CA ASN A 64 -6.44 5.27 7.37
C ASN A 64 -6.02 4.07 6.51
N ALA A 65 -6.70 3.86 5.37
CA ALA A 65 -6.24 3.00 4.30
C ALA A 65 -6.62 3.52 2.90
N VAL A 66 -5.84 3.14 1.90
CA VAL A 66 -6.04 3.43 0.48
C VAL A 66 -5.88 2.12 -0.29
N ILE A 67 -6.92 1.75 -1.03
CA ILE A 67 -6.94 0.55 -1.89
C ILE A 67 -6.88 1.01 -3.34
N TRP A 68 -5.83 0.68 -4.07
CA TRP A 68 -5.82 0.80 -5.53
C TRP A 68 -6.34 -0.49 -6.15
N ALA A 69 -7.56 -0.40 -6.67
CA ALA A 69 -8.16 -1.48 -7.42
C ALA A 69 -7.45 -1.57 -8.78
N VAL A 70 -7.01 -2.78 -9.15
CA VAL A 70 -6.31 -3.06 -10.40
C VAL A 70 -6.98 -4.22 -11.14
N PRO A 71 -6.93 -4.26 -12.49
CA PRO A 71 -7.58 -5.33 -13.25
C PRO A 71 -6.94 -6.73 -13.14
N ASP A 72 -5.70 -6.80 -12.64
CA ASP A 72 -4.98 -8.05 -12.39
C ASP A 72 -3.95 -7.80 -11.29
N LEU A 73 -4.23 -8.29 -10.08
CA LEU A 73 -3.33 -8.14 -8.94
C LEU A 73 -1.97 -8.82 -9.15
N ASN A 74 -1.89 -9.85 -10.01
CA ASN A 74 -0.63 -10.54 -10.31
C ASN A 74 0.32 -9.71 -11.18
N ALA A 75 -0.18 -8.67 -11.83
CA ALA A 75 0.63 -7.75 -12.61
C ALA A 75 1.38 -6.73 -11.74
N VAL A 76 1.01 -6.59 -10.46
CA VAL A 76 1.72 -5.72 -9.50
C VAL A 76 3.08 -6.34 -9.19
N PRO A 77 4.20 -5.65 -9.47
CA PRO A 77 5.53 -6.16 -9.10
C PRO A 77 5.63 -6.35 -7.58
N ARG A 78 6.07 -7.52 -7.15
CA ARG A 78 6.17 -7.92 -5.74
C ARG A 78 7.62 -7.99 -5.27
N ASP A 79 7.83 -7.83 -3.96
CA ASP A 79 9.13 -8.07 -3.35
C ASP A 79 9.51 -9.57 -3.46
N ALA A 80 10.79 -9.83 -3.76
CA ALA A 80 11.26 -11.19 -4.00
C ALA A 80 11.37 -12.04 -2.72
N MET A 81 11.51 -11.39 -1.57
CA MET A 81 11.62 -12.00 -0.24
C MET A 81 10.26 -12.09 0.46
N ASP A 82 9.34 -11.17 0.16
CA ASP A 82 7.98 -11.15 0.70
C ASP A 82 6.96 -10.80 -0.41
N PRO A 83 6.37 -11.82 -1.08
CA PRO A 83 5.40 -11.61 -2.14
C PRO A 83 4.15 -10.83 -1.71
N HIS A 84 3.91 -10.67 -0.40
CA HIS A 84 2.80 -9.89 0.12
C HIS A 84 3.01 -8.38 -0.01
N ARG A 85 4.26 -7.97 -0.23
CA ARG A 85 4.67 -6.57 -0.37
C ARG A 85 4.93 -6.25 -1.83
N ALA A 86 4.61 -5.02 -2.19
CA ALA A 86 4.99 -4.45 -3.47
C ALA A 86 6.52 -4.39 -3.57
N ALA A 87 7.04 -4.55 -4.78
CA ALA A 87 8.47 -4.42 -5.04
C ALA A 87 8.96 -3.02 -4.59
N PRO A 88 10.23 -2.89 -4.15
CA PRO A 88 10.74 -1.62 -3.62
C PRO A 88 10.49 -0.40 -4.52
N VAL A 89 10.60 -0.56 -5.84
CA VAL A 89 10.35 0.53 -6.80
C VAL A 89 8.89 0.98 -6.79
N VAL A 90 7.93 0.06 -6.68
CA VAL A 90 6.51 0.37 -6.59
C VAL A 90 6.22 1.10 -5.27
N ALA A 91 6.74 0.57 -4.15
CA ALA A 91 6.61 1.20 -2.84
C ALA A 91 7.20 2.63 -2.82
N ALA A 92 8.34 2.84 -3.47
CA ALA A 92 8.96 4.16 -3.59
C ALA A 92 8.10 5.16 -4.38
N LEU A 93 7.46 4.73 -5.48
CA LEU A 93 6.52 5.58 -6.22
C LEU A 93 5.33 5.97 -5.35
N ASP A 94 4.78 5.02 -4.60
CA ASP A 94 3.67 5.27 -3.68
C ASP A 94 4.06 6.24 -2.55
N LEU A 95 5.27 6.13 -2.00
CA LEU A 95 5.80 7.09 -1.02
C LEU A 95 5.91 8.51 -1.58
N LEU A 96 6.32 8.68 -2.83
CA LEU A 96 6.36 10.01 -3.47
C LEU A 96 4.97 10.62 -3.61
N GLU A 97 3.94 9.80 -3.84
CA GLU A 97 2.55 10.26 -3.88
C GLU A 97 1.99 10.65 -2.49
N GLU A 98 2.59 10.20 -1.38
CA GLU A 98 2.19 10.62 -0.03
C GLU A 98 2.51 12.08 0.27
N GLY A 99 3.61 12.58 -0.30
CA GLY A 99 4.08 13.93 -0.04
C GLY A 99 4.61 14.16 1.39
N ASP A 100 4.89 13.10 2.17
CA ASP A 100 5.66 13.21 3.42
C ASP A 100 7.15 13.38 3.08
N PRO A 101 7.82 14.47 3.51
CA PRO A 101 9.24 14.69 3.22
C PRO A 101 10.17 13.57 3.70
N ARG A 102 9.79 12.84 4.75
CA ARG A 102 10.57 11.69 5.27
C ARG A 102 10.47 10.50 4.31
N ALA A 103 9.26 10.23 3.81
CA ALA A 103 8.99 9.22 2.80
C ALA A 103 9.70 9.52 1.47
N GLU A 104 9.74 10.80 1.09
CA GLU A 104 10.43 11.26 -0.13
C GLU A 104 11.92 10.90 -0.13
N SER A 105 12.62 11.12 0.98
CA SER A 105 14.04 10.78 1.08
C SER A 105 14.29 9.27 0.96
N ALA A 106 13.42 8.44 1.54
CA ALA A 106 13.52 6.98 1.44
C ALA A 106 13.25 6.51 0.00
N ALA A 107 12.19 7.04 -0.63
CA ALA A 107 11.82 6.74 -2.00
C ALA A 107 12.95 7.08 -2.99
N LEU A 108 13.56 8.26 -2.87
CA LEU A 108 14.67 8.68 -3.73
C LEU A 108 15.91 7.77 -3.55
N GLY A 109 16.16 7.29 -2.33
CA GLY A 109 17.21 6.30 -2.07
C GLY A 109 16.96 5.00 -2.82
N ILE A 110 15.77 4.42 -2.69
CA ILE A 110 15.37 3.19 -3.38
C ILE A 110 15.48 3.34 -4.90
N LEU A 111 14.97 4.44 -5.45
CA LEU A 111 14.99 4.69 -6.89
C LEU A 111 16.42 4.84 -7.43
N ARG A 112 17.31 5.48 -6.67
CA ARG A 112 18.73 5.58 -7.04
C ARG A 112 19.40 4.21 -7.06
N ASP A 113 19.21 3.41 -6.01
CA ASP A 113 19.82 2.09 -5.92
C ASP A 113 19.34 1.17 -7.05
N ALA A 114 18.06 1.25 -7.43
CA ALA A 114 17.52 0.53 -8.59
C ALA A 114 18.15 0.96 -9.93
N LEU A 115 18.52 2.23 -10.08
CA LEU A 115 19.20 2.74 -11.28
C LEU A 115 20.68 2.35 -11.34
N GLU A 116 21.34 2.17 -10.20
CA GLU A 116 22.76 1.79 -10.10
C GLU A 116 23.00 0.28 -10.32
N MET A 117 21.93 -0.54 -10.28
CA MET A 117 21.98 -1.98 -10.54
C MET A 117 21.89 -2.37 -12.03
N HIS A 118 21.86 -1.39 -12.94
CA HIS A 118 21.81 -1.54 -14.40
C HIS A 118 23.05 -0.93 -15.09
#